data_AF-H0T0L0-F1
#
_entry.id   AF-H0T0L0-F1
#
_cell.length_a   1.000
_cell.length_b   1.000
_cell.length_c   1.000
_cell.angle_alpha   90.00
_cell.angle_beta   90.00
_cell.angle_gamma   90.00
#
_symmetry.space_group_name_H-M   'P 1'
#
loop_
_entity.id
_entity.type
_entity.pdbx_description
1 polymer ?
#
loop_
_entity_poly.entity_id
_entity_poly.type
_entity_poly.pdbx_seq_one_letter_code
_entity_poly.pdbx_strand_id
1 'polypeptide(L)' 'MGQKAHRKARIATRREREIAGRWMQHAKSRPEITLEEALKPGMVAHAVFQHDDWCPALETFSIRDCKCSPNIKFHRE' A
#
# COMPACT_ATOMS: atom_id res chain seq x y z
N MET A 1 32.03 8.07 -5.64
CA MET A 1 30.88 7.96 -6.57
C MET A 1 29.53 7.62 -5.88
N GLY A 2 29.33 7.90 -4.58
CA GLY A 2 28.11 7.48 -3.86
C GLY A 2 26.89 8.43 -3.90
N GLN A 3 27.10 9.73 -4.14
CA GLN A 3 26.00 10.73 -4.04
C GLN A 3 24.94 10.60 -5.14
N LYS A 4 25.31 10.14 -6.34
CA LYS A 4 24.35 9.96 -7.46
C LYS A 4 23.42 8.76 -7.24
N ALA A 5 23.88 7.70 -6.59
CA ALA A 5 23.06 6.52 -6.27
C ALA A 5 22.02 6.84 -5.19
N HIS A 6 22.43 7.51 -4.11
CA HIS A 6 21.51 7.97 -3.06
C HIS A 6 20.42 8.91 -3.58
N ARG A 7 20.75 9.83 -4.49
CA ARG A 7 19.77 10.75 -5.07
C ARG A 7 18.75 10.03 -5.97
N LYS A 8 19.19 9.04 -6.76
CA LYS A 8 18.28 8.23 -7.60
C LYS A 8 17.36 7.35 -6.75
N ALA A 9 17.89 6.71 -5.70
CA ALA A 9 17.07 5.96 -4.74
C ALA A 9 16.04 6.85 -4.03
N ARG A 10 16.42 8.09 -3.65
CA ARG A 10 15.48 9.09 -3.09
C ARG A 10 14.38 9.55 -4.06
N ILE A 11 14.66 9.61 -5.37
CA ILE A 11 13.68 10.01 -6.38
C ILE A 11 12.75 8.84 -6.72
N ALA A 12 13.28 7.61 -6.80
CA ALA A 12 12.48 6.40 -6.94
C ALA A 12 11.48 6.29 -5.79
N THR A 13 11.96 6.40 -4.54
CA THR A 13 11.11 6.36 -3.34
C THR A 13 10.06 7.47 -3.28
N ARG A 14 10.35 8.68 -3.77
CA ARG A 14 9.32 9.75 -3.84
C ARG A 14 8.24 9.42 -4.87
N ARG A 15 8.62 9.01 -6.08
CA ARG A 15 7.66 8.67 -7.14
C ARG A 15 6.82 7.45 -6.75
N GLU A 16 7.42 6.45 -6.12
CA GLU A 16 6.74 5.28 -5.58
C GLU A 16 5.73 5.66 -4.50
N ARG A 17 6.09 6.57 -3.58
CA ARG A 17 5.16 7.13 -2.58
C ARG A 17 4.00 7.90 -3.21
N GLU A 18 4.27 8.72 -4.23
CA GLU A 18 3.22 9.46 -4.95
C GLU A 18 2.26 8.51 -5.69
N ILE A 19 2.78 7.46 -6.31
CA ILE A 19 1.98 6.40 -6.95
C ILE A 19 1.16 5.64 -5.91
N ALA A 20 1.76 5.22 -4.79
CA ALA A 20 1.06 4.54 -3.70
C ALA A 20 -0.07 5.40 -3.11
N GLY A 21 0.16 6.71 -2.94
CA GLY A 21 -0.85 7.66 -2.50
C GLY A 21 -2.04 7.75 -3.46
N ARG A 22 -1.79 7.80 -4.77
CA ARG A 22 -2.84 7.80 -5.80
C ARG A 22 -3.64 6.50 -5.82
N TRP A 23 -2.98 5.35 -5.70
CA TRP A 23 -3.66 4.05 -5.61
C TRP A 23 -4.51 3.94 -4.35
N MET A 24 -4.03 4.45 -3.21
CA MET A 24 -4.82 4.48 -1.98
C MET A 24 -6.07 5.36 -2.12
N GLN A 25 -5.94 6.54 -2.73
CA GLN A 25 -7.09 7.41 -3.00
C GLN A 25 -8.08 6.73 -3.96
N HIS A 26 -7.58 6.05 -4.99
CA HIS A 26 -8.40 5.27 -5.90
C HIS A 26 -9.18 4.19 -5.16
N ALA A 27 -8.50 3.32 -4.40
CA ALA A 27 -9.13 2.26 -3.63
C ALA A 27 -10.22 2.81 -2.68
N LYS A 28 -9.91 3.86 -1.92
CA LYS A 28 -10.87 4.47 -0.96
C LYS A 28 -12.06 5.17 -1.63
N SER A 29 -11.97 5.52 -2.91
CA SER A 29 -13.10 6.07 -3.68
C SER A 29 -14.13 5.01 -4.08
N ARG A 30 -13.75 3.72 -3.99
CA ARG A 30 -14.62 2.60 -4.32
C ARG A 30 -15.38 2.11 -3.08
N PRO A 31 -16.54 1.46 -3.26
CA PRO A 31 -17.31 0.90 -2.15
C PRO A 31 -16.46 -0.07 -1.32
N GLU A 32 -16.47 0.11 0.00
CA GLU A 32 -15.93 -0.86 0.95
C GLU A 32 -16.81 -2.13 0.89
N ILE A 33 -16.16 -3.30 0.82
CA ILE A 33 -16.80 -4.61 0.78
C ILE A 33 -16.31 -5.47 1.92
N THR A 34 -17.08 -6.50 2.25
CA THR A 34 -16.68 -7.49 3.26
C THR A 34 -15.57 -8.41 2.74
N LEU A 35 -14.88 -9.10 3.66
CA LEU A 35 -13.91 -10.14 3.28
C LEU A 35 -14.62 -11.29 2.53
N GLU A 36 -15.81 -11.71 2.95
CA GLU A 36 -16.55 -12.77 2.27
C GLU A 36 -16.87 -12.40 0.81
N GLU A 37 -17.17 -11.13 0.55
CA GLU A 37 -17.37 -10.64 -0.81
C GLU A 37 -16.07 -10.57 -1.61
N ALA A 38 -14.97 -10.12 -0.99
CA ALA A 38 -13.67 -10.03 -1.63
C ALA A 38 -13.13 -11.41 -2.06
N LEU A 39 -13.51 -12.48 -1.36
CA LEU A 39 -13.09 -13.85 -1.66
C LEU A 39 -13.96 -14.55 -2.71
N LYS A 40 -15.01 -13.91 -3.24
CA LYS A 40 -15.85 -14.51 -4.29
C LYS A 40 -15.04 -14.73 -5.57
N PRO A 41 -15.18 -15.88 -6.25
CA PRO A 41 -14.51 -16.13 -7.53
C PRO A 41 -14.80 -15.03 -8.55
N GLY A 42 -13.76 -14.57 -9.25
CA GLY A 42 -13.87 -13.50 -10.25
C GLY A 42 -13.96 -12.08 -9.66
N MET A 43 -13.93 -11.92 -8.33
CA MET A 43 -13.84 -10.61 -7.69
C MET A 43 -12.42 -10.05 -7.78
N VAL A 44 -12.33 -8.76 -8.13
CA VAL A 44 -11.11 -7.97 -7.98
C VAL A 44 -11.37 -6.92 -6.91
N ALA A 45 -10.50 -6.89 -5.90
CA ALA A 45 -10.62 -5.99 -4.77
C ALA A 45 -9.25 -5.42 -4.38
N HIS A 46 -9.24 -4.15 -3.99
CA HIS A 46 -8.12 -3.50 -3.36
C HIS A 46 -8.15 -3.75 -1.85
N ALA A 47 -7.09 -4.37 -1.31
CA ALA A 47 -6.87 -4.46 0.12
C ALA A 47 -6.05 -3.25 0.61
N VAL A 48 -6.62 -2.47 1.52
CA VAL A 48 -5.98 -1.31 2.14
C VAL A 48 -5.57 -1.68 3.56
N PHE A 49 -4.27 -1.69 3.80
CA PHE A 49 -3.67 -1.98 5.09
C PHE A 49 -3.34 -0.66 5.80
N GLN A 50 -3.98 -0.42 6.94
CA GLN A 50 -3.60 0.71 7.78
C GLN A 50 -2.40 0.31 8.64
N HIS A 51 -1.36 1.15 8.64
CA HIS A 51 -0.15 0.95 9.42
C HIS A 51 0.12 2.15 10.33
N ASP A 52 0.82 1.88 11.42
CA ASP A 52 1.42 2.93 12.24
C ASP A 52 2.61 3.55 11.51
N ASP A 53 2.91 4.81 11.82
CA ASP A 53 3.98 5.57 11.15
C ASP A 53 5.38 4.97 11.36
N TRP A 54 5.56 4.11 12.37
CA TRP A 54 6.81 3.41 12.66
C TRP A 54 6.93 2.04 11.93
N CYS A 55 5.93 1.65 11.14
CA CYS A 55 5.91 0.34 10.49
C CYS A 55 7.09 0.15 9.53
N PRO A 56 7.93 -0.90 9.70
CA PRO A 56 9.09 -1.13 8.82
C PRO A 56 8.72 -1.32 7.35
N ALA A 57 7.51 -1.79 7.05
CA ALA A 57 7.02 -1.96 5.69
C ALA A 57 6.94 -0.63 4.90
N LEU A 58 6.86 0.53 5.58
CA LEU A 58 6.86 1.84 4.92
C LEU A 58 8.25 2.24 4.40
N GLU A 59 9.30 1.63 4.95
CA GLU A 59 10.68 1.82 4.50
C GLU A 59 11.08 0.79 3.46
N THR A 60 10.69 -0.48 3.66
CA THR A 60 11.07 -1.59 2.77
C THR A 60 10.12 -1.80 1.60
N PHE A 61 8.92 -1.18 1.63
CA PHE A 61 7.84 -1.41 0.68
C PHE A 61 7.40 -2.88 0.58
N SER A 62 7.58 -3.65 1.66
CA SER A 62 7.25 -5.07 1.71
C SER A 62 6.36 -5.35 2.92
N ILE A 63 5.15 -5.87 2.66
CA ILE A 63 4.19 -6.19 3.73
C ILE A 63 4.67 -7.32 4.66
N ARG A 64 5.64 -8.12 4.22
CA ARG A 64 6.28 -9.15 5.06
C ARG A 64 7.04 -8.57 6.25
N ASP A 65 7.46 -7.31 6.13
CA ASP A 65 8.19 -6.60 7.17
C ASP A 65 7.25 -5.82 8.10
N CYS A 66 5.94 -5.87 7.85
CA CYS A 66 4.95 -5.25 8.72
C CYS A 66 4.92 -5.96 10.08
N LYS A 67 5.06 -5.18 11.15
CA LYS A 67 4.87 -5.63 12.53
C LYS A 67 3.66 -5.01 13.22
N CYS A 68 2.88 -4.21 12.51
CA CYS A 68 1.60 -3.70 13.01
C CYS A 68 0.58 -4.84 13.13
N SER A 69 -0.48 -4.61 13.90
CA SER A 69 -1.75 -5.33 13.76
C SER A 69 -2.64 -4.52 12.80
N PRO A 70 -2.50 -4.69 11.46
CA PRO A 70 -3.14 -3.77 10.52
C PRO A 70 -4.65 -3.96 10.55
N ASN A 71 -5.38 -2.84 10.54
CA ASN A 71 -6.78 -2.86 10.16
C ASN A 71 -6.84 -2.97 8.63
N ILE A 72 -7.51 -4.01 8.13
CA ILE A 72 -7.59 -4.32 6.70
C ILE A 72 -8.99 -3.97 6.21
N LYS A 73 -9.06 -3.13 5.18
CA LYS A 73 -10.30 -2.79 4.49
C LYS A 73 -10.22 -3.27 3.04
N PHE A 74 -11.33 -3.77 2.52
CA PHE A 74 -11.43 -4.22 1.14
C PHE A 74 -12.32 -3.28 0.36
N HIS A 75 -11.91 -2.93 -0.87
CA HIS A 75 -12.68 -2.07 -1.76
C HIS A 75 -12.81 -2.75 -3.13
N ARG A 76 -14.00 -2.78 -3.74
CA ARG A 76 -14.19 -3.38 -5.07
C ARG A 76 -13.52 -2.52 -6.15
N GLU A 77 -12.79 -3.13 -7.08
CA GLU A 77 -12.20 -2.42 -8.24
C GLU A 77 -13.25 -1.87 -9.21
#